data_AF-X1W222-F1
#
_entry.id   AF-X1W222-F1
#
_cell.length_a   1.000
_cell.length_b   1.000
_cell.length_c   1.000
_cell.angle_alpha   90.00
_cell.angle_beta   90.00
_cell.angle_gamma   90.00
#
_symmetry.space_group_name_H-M   'P 1'
#
loop_
_entity.id
_entity.type
_entity.pdbx_description
1 polymer ?
#
loop_
_entity_poly.entity_id
_entity_poly.type
_entity_poly.pdbx_seq_one_letter_code
_entity_poly.pdbx_strand_id
1 'polypeptide(L)'
;HDTSNINNSVRCSSYKRIPTMRGKVASQMDVAEKLRAVDEADVARLIIEKHFLRDIKGNLRKFSMQQFRCVDCNEKYRRPPLVGKCLKCGGKLIFTISEGFVTKYLEPSIELAEKYELPSYLKQTLELTKRRIESIFGKDKEKQEGLVRWFN
;
A
#
# COMPACT_ATOMS: atom_id res chain seq x y z
N HIS A 1 -19.37 -32.61 24.56
CA HIS A 1 -20.53 -32.09 23.83
C HIS A 1 -20.59 -32.79 22.49
N ASP A 2 -21.72 -33.43 22.17
CA ASP A 2 -21.93 -34.09 20.89
C ASP A 2 -22.28 -33.08 19.80
N THR A 3 -21.93 -33.40 18.55
CA THR A 3 -22.22 -32.56 17.38
C THR A 3 -23.02 -33.34 16.35
N SER A 4 -23.97 -32.66 15.69
CA SER A 4 -24.87 -33.29 14.72
C SER A 4 -24.19 -33.61 13.39
N ASN A 5 -23.20 -32.81 12.96
CA ASN A 5 -22.44 -33.04 11.74
C ASN A 5 -21.11 -32.26 11.77
N ILE A 6 -19.99 -32.98 11.67
CA ILE A 6 -18.64 -32.39 11.66
C ILE A 6 -18.39 -31.43 10.47
N ASN A 7 -19.16 -31.58 9.39
CA ASN A 7 -19.03 -30.78 8.17
C ASN A 7 -19.96 -29.56 8.13
N ASN A 8 -20.78 -29.34 9.17
CA ASN A 8 -21.69 -28.21 9.23
C ASN A 8 -20.95 -26.94 9.66
N SER A 9 -20.18 -26.36 8.74
CA SER A 9 -19.37 -25.16 8.98
C SER A 9 -19.13 -24.36 7.69
N VAL A 10 -18.54 -23.18 7.83
CA VAL A 10 -18.17 -22.32 6.70
C VAL A 10 -17.03 -22.98 5.90
N ARG A 11 -17.34 -23.51 4.72
CA ARG A 11 -16.38 -24.23 3.86
C ARG A 11 -15.34 -23.36 3.17
N CYS A 12 -15.59 -22.05 3.04
CA CYS A 12 -14.67 -21.11 2.41
C CYS A 12 -14.70 -19.79 3.15
N SER A 13 -13.54 -19.34 3.64
CA SER A 13 -13.43 -18.12 4.41
C SER A 13 -13.73 -16.88 3.57
N SER A 14 -14.32 -15.86 4.21
CA SER A 14 -14.57 -14.56 3.58
C SER A 14 -13.28 -13.89 3.07
N TYR A 15 -12.15 -14.16 3.74
CA TYR A 15 -10.82 -13.66 3.32
C TYR A 15 -10.44 -14.08 1.89
N LYS A 16 -10.81 -15.31 1.48
CA LYS A 16 -10.53 -15.80 0.13
C LYS A 16 -11.46 -15.18 -0.92
N ARG A 17 -12.66 -14.78 -0.52
CA ARG A 17 -13.68 -14.20 -1.42
C ARG A 17 -13.42 -12.73 -1.74
N ILE A 18 -12.80 -11.98 -0.83
CA ILE A 18 -12.53 -10.56 -1.00
C ILE A 18 -11.20 -10.38 -1.79
N PRO A 19 -11.21 -9.77 -2.99
CA PRO A 19 -10.02 -9.72 -3.84
C PRO A 19 -9.05 -8.60 -3.42
N THR A 20 -9.55 -7.46 -2.96
CA THR A 20 -8.72 -6.27 -2.71
C THR A 20 -8.28 -6.19 -1.24
N MET A 21 -7.04 -5.74 -1.00
CA MET A 21 -6.54 -5.53 0.37
C MET A 21 -7.32 -4.44 1.10
N ARG A 22 -7.75 -3.37 0.40
CA ARG A 22 -8.63 -2.34 0.97
C ARG A 22 -9.94 -2.94 1.46
N GLY A 23 -10.57 -3.81 0.66
CA GLY A 23 -11.77 -4.53 1.06
C GLY A 23 -11.54 -5.45 2.25
N LYS A 24 -10.41 -6.17 2.30
CA LYS A 24 -10.06 -7.04 3.43
C LYS A 24 -9.91 -6.26 4.74
N VAL A 25 -9.26 -5.10 4.69
CA VAL A 25 -9.11 -4.22 5.87
C VAL A 25 -10.44 -3.63 6.27
N ALA A 26 -11.27 -3.17 5.32
CA ALA A 26 -12.61 -2.70 5.62
C ALA A 26 -13.47 -3.77 6.31
N SER A 27 -13.45 -5.02 5.81
CA SER A 27 -14.16 -6.13 6.46
C SER A 27 -13.57 -6.50 7.82
N GLN A 28 -12.26 -6.39 8.01
CA GLN A 28 -11.63 -6.60 9.31
C GLN A 28 -12.09 -5.55 10.33
N MET A 29 -12.16 -4.27 9.91
CA MET A 29 -12.64 -3.18 10.75
C MET A 29 -14.14 -3.28 11.05
N ASP A 30 -14.97 -3.68 10.07
CA ASP A 30 -16.40 -3.93 10.26
C ASP A 30 -16.66 -5.03 11.32
N VAL A 31 -15.82 -6.05 11.38
CA VAL A 31 -15.88 -7.05 12.45
C VAL A 31 -15.43 -6.46 13.79
N ALA A 32 -14.38 -5.64 13.81
CA ALA A 32 -13.91 -4.99 15.03
C ALA A 32 -15.00 -4.09 15.65
N GLU A 33 -15.67 -3.26 14.85
CA GLU A 33 -16.76 -2.39 15.29
C GLU A 33 -17.98 -3.16 15.86
N LYS A 34 -18.19 -4.42 15.43
CA LYS A 34 -19.29 -5.26 15.92
C LYS A 34 -18.97 -5.99 17.21
N LEU A 35 -17.70 -6.16 17.55
CA LEU A 35 -17.25 -6.97 18.68
C LEU A 35 -16.99 -6.12 19.90
N ARG A 36 -17.77 -6.32 20.97
CA ARG A 36 -17.56 -5.61 22.26
C ARG A 36 -16.20 -5.86 22.93
N ALA A 37 -15.52 -6.95 22.57
CA ALA A 37 -14.26 -7.36 23.18
C ALA A 37 -13.02 -6.77 22.48
N VAL A 38 -13.22 -6.01 21.41
CA VAL A 38 -12.14 -5.49 20.55
C VAL A 38 -12.15 -3.98 20.61
N ASP A 39 -10.98 -3.37 20.79
CA ASP A 39 -10.78 -1.92 20.61
C ASP A 39 -10.46 -1.65 19.14
N GLU A 40 -11.39 -1.04 18.42
CA GLU A 40 -11.25 -0.73 17.00
C GLU A 40 -10.09 0.25 16.72
N ALA A 41 -9.82 1.19 17.62
CA ALA A 41 -8.74 2.16 17.45
C ALA A 41 -7.37 1.47 17.60
N ASP A 42 -7.25 0.55 18.56
CA ASP A 42 -6.01 -0.23 18.70
C ASP A 42 -5.77 -1.17 17.51
N VAL A 43 -6.83 -1.81 16.99
CA VAL A 43 -6.73 -2.64 15.77
C VAL A 43 -6.26 -1.81 14.58
N ALA A 44 -6.87 -0.63 14.35
CA ALA A 44 -6.46 0.28 13.29
C ALA A 44 -4.99 0.70 13.42
N ARG A 45 -4.58 1.07 14.64
CA ARG A 45 -3.19 1.42 14.97
C ARG A 45 -2.22 0.29 14.66
N LEU A 46 -2.54 -0.94 15.06
CA LEU A 46 -1.71 -2.12 14.83
C LEU A 46 -1.57 -2.45 13.33
N ILE A 47 -2.66 -2.34 12.55
CA ILE A 47 -2.63 -2.53 11.10
C ILE A 47 -1.63 -1.55 10.46
N ILE A 48 -1.70 -0.27 10.84
CA ILE A 48 -0.83 0.76 10.27
C ILE A 48 0.62 0.54 10.71
N GLU A 49 0.89 0.44 12.01
CA GLU A 49 2.26 0.39 12.53
C GLU A 49 3.00 -0.90 12.15
N LYS A 50 2.35 -2.06 12.27
CA LYS A 50 3.01 -3.36 12.10
C LYS A 50 3.08 -3.80 10.65
N HIS A 51 2.09 -3.42 9.83
CA HIS A 51 1.98 -3.87 8.45
C HIS A 51 2.23 -2.73 7.46
N PHE A 52 1.33 -1.74 7.39
CA PHE A 52 1.35 -0.79 6.27
C PHE A 52 2.56 0.13 6.30
N LEU A 53 2.84 0.78 7.43
CA LEU A 53 3.96 1.70 7.55
C LEU A 53 5.30 1.00 7.35
N ARG A 54 5.42 -0.25 7.82
CA ARG A 54 6.61 -1.09 7.61
C ARG A 54 6.79 -1.42 6.13
N ASP A 55 5.72 -1.79 5.44
CA ASP A 55 5.76 -2.14 4.02
C ASP A 55 6.08 -0.92 3.16
N ILE A 56 5.41 0.22 3.38
CA ILE A 56 5.66 1.49 2.67
C ILE A 56 7.12 1.91 2.82
N LYS A 57 7.62 2.01 4.07
CA LYS A 57 9.02 2.42 4.33
C LYS A 57 10.02 1.41 3.76
N GLY A 58 9.72 0.11 3.86
CA GLY A 58 10.55 -0.96 3.33
C GLY A 58 10.65 -0.91 1.81
N ASN A 59 9.53 -0.74 1.12
CA ASN A 59 9.46 -0.64 -0.33
C ASN A 59 10.08 0.65 -0.83
N LEU A 60 9.88 1.78 -0.14
CA LEU A 60 10.53 3.04 -0.47
C LEU A 60 12.06 2.93 -0.38
N ARG A 61 12.58 2.33 0.70
CA ARG A 61 14.03 2.09 0.82
C ARG A 61 14.55 1.18 -0.29
N LYS A 62 13.84 0.10 -0.59
CA LYS A 62 14.22 -0.82 -1.67
C LYS A 62 14.15 -0.15 -3.05
N PHE A 63 13.17 0.71 -3.28
CA PHE A 63 13.02 1.48 -4.53
C PHE A 63 14.27 2.33 -4.81
N SER A 64 14.81 3.03 -3.80
CA SER A 64 16.04 3.81 -3.96
C SER A 64 17.29 2.97 -4.20
N MET A 65 17.28 1.69 -3.85
CA MET A 65 18.43 0.77 -3.96
C MET A 65 18.23 -0.33 -5.02
N GLN A 66 17.15 -0.24 -5.81
CA GLN A 66 16.72 -1.34 -6.66
C GLN A 66 17.63 -1.58 -7.86
N GLN A 67 17.53 -2.78 -8.42
CA GLN A 67 18.09 -3.11 -9.73
C GLN A 67 17.05 -2.85 -10.83
N PHE A 68 17.55 -2.79 -12.06
CA PHE A 68 16.75 -2.66 -13.28
C PHE A 68 16.71 -4.01 -13.98
N ARG A 69 15.55 -4.38 -14.53
CA ARG A 69 15.36 -5.64 -15.26
C ARG A 69 14.97 -5.35 -16.70
N CYS A 70 15.51 -6.11 -17.65
CA CYS A 70 15.00 -6.14 -19.02
C CYS A 70 13.64 -6.84 -19.09
N VAL A 71 12.70 -6.27 -19.85
CA VAL A 71 11.37 -6.86 -20.06
C VAL A 71 11.45 -8.16 -20.86
N ASP A 72 12.32 -8.23 -21.87
CA ASP A 72 12.34 -9.33 -22.83
C ASP A 72 13.18 -10.53 -22.36
N CYS A 73 14.36 -10.27 -21.80
CA CYS A 73 15.33 -11.33 -21.46
C CYS A 73 15.62 -11.49 -19.95
N ASN A 74 14.97 -10.68 -19.10
CA ASN A 74 15.13 -10.70 -17.64
C ASN A 74 16.53 -10.39 -17.08
N GLU A 75 17.47 -9.95 -17.92
CA GLU A 75 18.80 -9.53 -17.47
C GLU A 75 18.71 -8.38 -16.46
N LYS A 76 19.52 -8.46 -15.39
CA LYS A 76 19.46 -7.52 -14.27
C LYS A 76 20.69 -6.65 -14.21
N TYR A 77 20.48 -5.35 -14.05
CA TYR A 77 21.55 -4.37 -13.95
C TYR A 77 21.46 -3.60 -12.64
N ARG A 78 22.59 -3.47 -11.94
CA ARG A 78 22.69 -2.60 -10.75
C ARG A 78 22.53 -1.12 -11.10
N ARG A 79 23.02 -0.71 -12.27
CA ARG A 79 22.89 0.64 -12.84
C ARG A 79 22.47 0.52 -14.30
N PRO A 80 21.55 1.34 -14.80
CA PRO A 80 21.15 1.28 -16.20
C PRO A 80 22.37 1.65 -17.08
N PRO A 81 22.65 0.90 -18.17
CA PRO A 81 23.68 1.27 -19.13
C PRO A 81 23.40 2.64 -19.74
N LEU A 82 24.45 3.39 -20.11
CA LEU A 82 24.31 4.73 -20.70
C LEU A 82 23.53 4.72 -22.02
N VAL A 83 23.55 3.60 -22.75
CA VAL A 83 22.76 3.37 -23.98
C VAL A 83 21.24 3.34 -23.68
N GLY A 84 20.83 3.17 -22.43
CA GLY A 84 19.42 3.13 -22.02
C GLY A 84 18.68 1.84 -22.40
N LYS A 85 19.37 0.86 -23.00
CA LYS A 85 18.83 -0.42 -23.46
C LYS A 85 19.56 -1.58 -22.81
N CYS A 86 18.95 -2.76 -22.82
CA CYS A 86 19.61 -3.99 -22.41
C CYS A 86 20.79 -4.30 -23.34
N LEU A 87 21.97 -4.55 -22.77
CA LEU A 87 23.18 -4.86 -23.53
C LEU A 87 23.13 -6.24 -24.20
N LYS A 88 22.22 -7.12 -23.75
CA LYS A 88 22.10 -8.51 -24.23
C LYS A 88 21.13 -8.67 -25.40
N CYS A 89 19.97 -8.01 -25.35
CA CYS A 89 18.91 -8.16 -26.36
C CYS A 89 18.38 -6.84 -26.95
N GLY A 90 18.90 -5.69 -26.52
CA GLY A 90 18.41 -4.37 -26.96
C GLY A 90 17.05 -3.96 -26.36
N GLY A 91 16.44 -4.81 -25.53
CA GLY A 91 15.14 -4.59 -24.89
C GLY A 91 15.10 -3.46 -23.87
N LYS A 92 13.88 -3.05 -23.48
CA LYS A 92 13.65 -1.97 -22.52
C LYS A 92 13.99 -2.41 -21.09
N LEU A 93 14.63 -1.51 -20.33
CA LEU A 93 14.88 -1.67 -18.91
C LEU A 93 13.77 -1.01 -18.09
N ILE A 94 13.29 -1.69 -17.06
CA ILE A 94 12.28 -1.20 -16.13
C ILE A 94 12.75 -1.36 -14.68
N PHE A 95 12.15 -0.57 -13.79
CA PHE A 95 12.27 -0.76 -12.35
C PHE A 95 11.74 -2.14 -11.93
N THR A 96 12.35 -2.72 -10.90
CA THR A 96 11.85 -3.97 -10.29
C THR A 96 10.76 -3.70 -9.27
N ILE A 97 10.74 -2.49 -8.69
CA ILE A 97 9.71 -1.98 -7.79
C ILE A 97 9.12 -0.73 -8.44
N SER A 98 7.81 -0.74 -8.72
CA SER A 98 7.10 0.42 -9.23
C SER A 98 6.72 1.38 -8.10
N GLU A 99 6.49 2.65 -8.47
CA GLU A 99 5.93 3.65 -7.55
C GLU A 99 4.62 3.18 -6.92
N GLY A 100 3.69 2.65 -7.73
CA GLY A 100 2.42 2.13 -7.24
C GLY A 100 2.55 1.02 -6.19
N PHE A 101 3.65 0.27 -6.20
CA PHE A 101 3.93 -0.72 -5.16
C PHE A 101 4.31 -0.08 -3.82
N VAL A 102 4.96 1.10 -3.84
CA VAL A 102 5.33 1.86 -2.65
C VAL A 102 4.13 2.61 -2.09
N THR A 103 3.29 3.20 -2.94
CA THR A 103 2.16 4.07 -2.53
C THR A 103 0.87 3.32 -2.21
N LYS A 104 0.78 2.04 -2.57
CA LYS A 104 -0.42 1.17 -2.43
C LYS A 104 -1.19 1.32 -1.12
N TYR A 105 -0.48 1.44 0.01
CA TYR A 105 -1.08 1.48 1.34
C TYR A 105 -1.02 2.86 2.02
N LEU A 106 -0.43 3.87 1.38
CA LEU A 106 -0.28 5.18 1.99
C LEU A 106 -1.64 5.84 2.24
N GLU A 107 -2.45 5.97 1.19
CA GLU A 107 -3.77 6.61 1.29
C GLU A 107 -4.72 5.85 2.23
N PRO A 108 -4.86 4.50 2.12
CA PRO A 108 -5.66 3.75 3.09
C PRO A 108 -5.19 3.89 4.53
N SER A 109 -3.88 4.09 4.77
CA SER A 109 -3.36 4.29 6.13
C SER A 109 -3.77 5.65 6.70
N ILE A 110 -3.79 6.69 5.86
CA ILE A 110 -4.19 8.05 6.27
C ILE A 110 -5.70 8.07 6.55
N GLU A 111 -6.51 7.57 5.61
CA GLU A 111 -7.97 7.43 5.77
C GLU A 111 -8.31 6.69 7.08
N LEU A 112 -7.60 5.59 7.37
CA LEU A 112 -7.83 4.79 8.57
C LEU A 112 -7.39 5.52 9.85
N ALA A 113 -6.28 6.25 9.81
CA ALA A 113 -5.80 7.02 10.96
C ALA A 113 -6.72 8.19 11.32
N GLU A 114 -7.35 8.80 10.31
CA GLU A 114 -8.35 9.86 10.49
C GLU A 114 -9.66 9.30 11.03
N LYS A 115 -10.20 8.24 10.40
CA LYS A 115 -11.50 7.65 10.78
C LYS A 115 -11.55 7.21 12.25
N TYR A 116 -10.48 6.60 12.77
CA TYR A 116 -10.41 6.09 14.15
C TYR A 116 -9.67 7.04 15.10
N GLU A 117 -9.50 8.31 14.71
CA GLU A 117 -8.89 9.36 15.53
C GLU A 117 -7.56 8.94 16.21
N LEU A 118 -6.68 8.27 15.45
CA LEU A 118 -5.45 7.72 16.00
C LEU A 118 -4.48 8.81 16.51
N PRO A 119 -3.53 8.45 17.40
CA PRO A 119 -2.62 9.40 18.03
C PRO A 119 -1.89 10.31 17.02
N SER A 120 -1.70 11.57 17.40
CA SER A 120 -1.06 12.61 16.57
C SER A 120 0.31 12.19 16.03
N TYR A 121 1.10 11.47 16.83
CA TYR A 121 2.40 10.94 16.43
C TYR A 121 2.31 10.01 15.20
N LEU A 122 1.30 9.14 15.15
CA LEU A 122 1.12 8.22 14.02
C LEU A 122 0.67 8.98 12.78
N LYS A 123 -0.26 9.92 12.92
CA LYS A 123 -0.71 10.82 11.84
C LYS A 123 0.46 11.63 11.26
N GLN A 124 1.29 12.22 12.11
CA GLN A 124 2.50 12.94 11.71
C GLN A 124 3.51 12.01 11.02
N THR A 125 3.66 10.78 11.49
CA THR A 125 4.57 9.81 10.86
C THR A 125 4.11 9.41 9.46
N LEU A 126 2.80 9.26 9.26
CA LEU A 126 2.21 9.03 7.93
C LEU A 126 2.45 10.23 7.02
N GLU A 127 2.21 11.45 7.52
CA GLU A 127 2.44 12.69 6.78
C GLU A 127 3.92 12.87 6.38
N LEU A 128 4.87 12.61 7.29
CA LEU A 128 6.30 12.62 6.97
C LEU A 128 6.66 11.56 5.92
N THR A 129 6.03 10.39 6.00
CA THR A 129 6.22 9.32 5.00
C THR A 129 5.67 9.73 3.64
N LYS A 130 4.49 10.38 3.60
CA LYS A 130 3.88 10.96 2.39
C LYS A 130 4.78 11.99 1.75
N ARG A 131 5.25 12.99 2.50
CA ARG A 131 6.18 14.01 2.00
C ARG A 131 7.46 13.42 1.43
N ARG A 132 7.99 12.35 2.06
CA ARG A 132 9.18 11.67 1.56
C ARG A 132 8.93 10.97 0.22
N ILE A 133 7.76 10.36 0.06
CA ILE A 133 7.33 9.75 -1.21
C ILE A 133 7.18 10.83 -2.28
N GLU A 134 6.45 11.91 -2.00
CA GLU A 134 6.27 13.04 -2.93
C GLU A 134 7.60 13.70 -3.32
N SER A 135 8.57 13.77 -2.41
CA SER A 135 9.91 14.29 -2.74
C SER A 135 10.69 13.40 -3.70
N ILE A 136 10.40 12.10 -3.78
CA ILE A 136 11.11 11.15 -4.64
C ILE A 136 10.42 11.00 -6.00
N PHE A 137 9.09 10.93 -6.00
CA PHE A 137 8.30 10.71 -7.22
C PHE A 137 7.79 12.01 -7.86
N GLY A 138 7.86 13.12 -7.12
CA GLY A 138 7.16 14.35 -7.45
C GLY A 138 5.72 14.33 -6.93
N LYS A 139 5.06 15.48 -7.01
CA LYS A 139 3.59 15.55 -6.90
C LYS A 139 3.00 15.22 -8.27
N ASP A 140 1.79 14.66 -8.28
CA ASP A 140 1.02 14.58 -9.51
C ASP A 140 1.00 15.96 -10.18
N LYS A 141 1.21 15.98 -11.50
CA LYS A 141 1.14 17.23 -12.26
C LYS A 141 -0.21 17.88 -11.95
N GLU A 142 -0.19 19.08 -11.38
CA GLU A 142 -1.39 19.86 -11.15
C GLU A 142 -2.14 19.92 -12.49
N LYS A 143 -3.31 19.27 -12.55
CA LYS A 143 -4.20 19.46 -13.69
C LYS A 143 -4.66 20.90 -13.60
N GLN A 144 -4.41 21.69 -14.64
CA GLN A 144 -4.96 23.03 -14.74
C GLN A 144 -6.48 22.93 -14.65
N GLU A 145 -7.02 23.36 -13.51
CA GLU A 145 -8.46 23.46 -13.30
C GLU A 145 -8.90 24.86 -13.75
N GLY A 146 -10.07 24.95 -14.38
CA GLY A 146 -10.62 26.24 -14.79
C GLY A 146 -11.00 27.10 -13.59
N LEU A 147 -10.78 28.42 -13.68
CA LEU A 147 -11.12 29.42 -12.66
C LEU A 147 -12.54 29.27 -12.08
N VAL A 148 -13.48 28.76 -12.86
CA VAL A 148 -14.88 28.51 -12.46
C VAL A 148 -14.99 27.56 -11.26
N ARG A 149 -14.07 26.60 -11.12
CA ARG A 149 -14.08 25.63 -10.01
C ARG A 149 -13.68 26.26 -8.67
N TRP A 150 -13.10 27.46 -8.69
CA TRP A 150 -12.69 28.19 -7.49
C TRP A 150 -13.83 29.05 -6.89
N PHE A 151 -14.87 29.35 -7.68
CA PHE A 151 -16.01 30.17 -7.26
C PHE A 151 -17.25 29.37 -6.84
N ASN A 152 -17.18 28.04 -6.87
CA ASN A 152 -18.27 27.13 -6.47
C ASN A 152 -17.89 26.35 -5.20
#